data_AF-A0A7V0VZW8-F1
#
_entry.id   AF-A0A7V0VZW8-F1
#
_cell.length_a   1.000
_cell.length_b   1.000
_cell.length_c   1.000
_cell.angle_alpha   90.00
_cell.angle_beta   90.00
_cell.angle_gamma   90.00
#
_symmetry.space_group_name_H-M   'P 1'
#
loop_
_entity.id
_entity.type
_entity.pdbx_description
1 polymer ?
#
loop_
_entity_poly.entity_id
_entity_poly.type
_entity_poly.pdbx_seq_one_letter_code
_entity_poly.pdbx_strand_id
1 'polypeptide(L)'
;MVITAGTEHNTPMMEPIYPRCKNNVPLDEFLKETFWKGACVIVAHQYLISKGQAGYVDSSGNRTDMEKEKLESIGEGVISYYLSK
;
A
#
# COMPACT_ATOMS: atom_id res chain seq x y z
N MET A 1 12.94 0.04 -3.50
CA MET A 1 12.28 -1.10 -2.83
C MET A 1 10.94 -0.63 -2.25
N VAL A 2 9.89 -1.45 -2.39
CA VAL A 2 8.54 -1.21 -1.88
C VAL A 2 8.16 -2.47 -1.07
N ILE A 3 7.71 -2.29 0.15
CA ILE A 3 7.34 -3.39 1.05
C ILE A 3 5.90 -3.15 1.50
N THR A 4 5.06 -4.16 1.35
CA THR A 4 3.69 -4.15 1.88
C THR A 4 3.49 -5.35 2.78
N ALA A 5 2.53 -5.24 3.69
CA ALA A 5 2.10 -6.32 4.56
C ALA A 5 0.58 -6.29 4.68
N GLY A 6 0.00 -7.45 4.90
CA GLY A 6 -1.42 -7.64 5.13
C GLY A 6 -1.64 -8.91 5.94
N THR A 7 -2.86 -9.09 6.44
CA THR A 7 -3.28 -10.32 7.08
C THR A 7 -4.04 -11.16 6.06
N GLU A 8 -3.74 -12.45 5.99
CA GLU A 8 -4.55 -13.41 5.23
C GLU A 8 -5.58 -14.00 6.18
N HIS A 9 -6.87 -13.74 5.89
CA HIS A 9 -7.97 -14.22 6.72
C HIS A 9 -8.59 -15.46 6.08
N ASN A 10 -8.30 -16.64 6.64
CA ASN A 10 -8.76 -17.93 6.09
C ASN A 10 -9.80 -18.65 6.97
N THR A 11 -10.38 -17.96 7.95
CA THR A 11 -11.36 -18.55 8.86
C THR A 11 -12.78 -18.04 8.58
N PRO A 12 -13.84 -18.86 8.79
CA PRO A 12 -15.23 -18.40 8.61
C PRO A 12 -15.67 -17.30 9.59
N MET A 13 -14.94 -17.10 10.69
CA MET A 13 -15.26 -16.09 11.70
C MET A 13 -14.77 -14.72 11.24
N MET A 14 -15.62 -13.69 11.27
CA MET A 14 -15.30 -12.33 10.83
C MET A 14 -14.59 -11.51 11.92
N GLU A 15 -13.52 -12.05 12.49
CA GLU A 15 -12.78 -11.37 13.55
C GLU A 15 -11.67 -10.48 12.96
N PRO A 16 -11.52 -9.22 13.39
CA PRO A 16 -10.43 -8.36 12.95
C PRO A 16 -9.07 -8.94 13.36
N ILE A 17 -8.18 -9.21 12.40
CA ILE A 17 -6.81 -9.59 12.70
C ILE A 17 -5.96 -8.33 12.82
N TYR A 18 -5.45 -8.07 14.03
CA TYR A 18 -4.45 -7.02 14.25
C TYR A 18 -3.04 -7.59 14.05
N PRO A 19 -2.24 -7.09 13.09
CA PRO A 19 -0.90 -7.62 12.84
C PRO A 19 0.03 -7.36 14.03
N ARG A 20 0.73 -8.42 14.47
CA ARG A 20 1.72 -8.39 15.55
C ARG A 20 2.98 -9.17 15.15
N CYS A 21 4.12 -8.71 15.64
CA CYS A 21 5.36 -9.46 15.58
C CYS A 21 5.32 -10.67 16.52
N LYS A 22 6.33 -11.54 16.42
CA LYS A 22 6.52 -12.68 17.31
C LYS A 22 6.39 -12.26 18.78
N ASN A 23 5.74 -13.11 19.59
CA ASN A 23 5.46 -12.86 21.00
C ASN A 23 4.51 -11.67 21.25
N ASN A 24 3.55 -11.42 20.36
CA ASN A 24 2.53 -10.35 20.47
C ASN A 24 3.08 -8.91 20.52
N VAL A 25 4.34 -8.72 20.12
CA VAL A 25 4.97 -7.40 20.05
C VAL A 25 4.25 -6.56 18.97
N PRO A 26 3.79 -5.34 19.26
CA PRO A 26 3.17 -4.48 18.26
C PRO A 26 4.17 -4.08 17.18
N LEU A 27 3.67 -3.77 15.98
CA LEU A 27 4.50 -3.13 14.96
C LEU A 27 4.99 -1.78 15.48
N ASP A 28 6.29 -1.52 15.33
CA ASP A 28 6.86 -0.21 15.62
C ASP A 28 6.47 0.82 14.54
N GLU A 29 6.79 2.08 14.80
CA GLU A 29 6.40 3.18 13.91
C GLU A 29 7.08 3.08 12.54
N PHE A 30 8.33 2.63 12.51
CA PHE A 30 9.07 2.44 11.27
C PHE A 30 8.42 1.39 10.36
N LEU A 31 8.01 0.25 10.93
CA LEU A 31 7.31 -0.79 10.20
C LEU A 31 5.94 -0.32 9.71
N LYS A 32 5.18 0.39 10.55
CA LYS A 32 3.89 0.97 10.16
C LYS A 32 4.04 1.94 9.00
N GLU A 33 4.98 2.89 9.10
CA GLU A 33 5.26 3.86 8.04
C GLU A 33 5.72 3.16 6.75
N THR A 34 6.58 2.15 6.87
CA THR A 34 7.07 1.38 5.71
C THR A 34 5.93 0.68 4.98
N PHE A 35 5.05 -0.02 5.70
CA PHE A 35 3.91 -0.72 5.09
C PHE A 35 2.87 0.24 4.55
N TRP A 36 2.63 1.37 5.23
CA TRP A 36 1.75 2.44 4.76
C TRP A 36 2.22 2.99 3.42
N LYS A 37 3.50 3.39 3.33
CA LYS A 37 4.11 3.86 2.08
C LYS A 37 4.02 2.83 0.97
N GLY A 38 4.23 1.54 1.30
CA GLY A 38 4.04 0.46 0.35
C GLY A 38 2.62 0.36 -0.19
N ALA A 39 1.62 0.45 0.69
CA ALA A 39 0.21 0.48 0.30
C ALA A 39 -0.11 1.70 -0.59
N CYS A 40 0.41 2.89 -0.26
CA CYS A 40 0.24 4.09 -1.07
C CYS A 40 0.79 3.89 -2.50
N VAL A 41 1.98 3.31 -2.66
CA VAL A 41 2.55 3.05 -4.00
C VAL A 41 1.64 2.11 -4.82
N ILE A 42 1.08 1.07 -4.20
CA ILE A 42 0.13 0.15 -4.87
C ILE A 42 -1.12 0.90 -5.31
N VAL A 43 -1.72 1.71 -4.42
CA VAL A 43 -2.92 2.48 -4.74
C VAL A 43 -2.65 3.49 -5.86
N ALA A 44 -1.52 4.19 -5.81
CA ALA A 44 -1.12 5.12 -6.88
C ALA A 44 -0.97 4.41 -8.21
N HIS A 45 -0.35 3.23 -8.24
CA HIS A 45 -0.25 2.43 -9.45
C HIS A 45 -1.63 2.06 -10.00
N GLN A 46 -2.52 1.51 -9.18
CA GLN A 46 -3.88 1.16 -9.61
C GLN A 46 -4.68 2.37 -10.09
N TYR A 47 -4.55 3.50 -9.40
CA TYR A 47 -5.22 4.75 -9.77
C TYR A 47 -4.74 5.27 -11.13
N LEU A 48 -3.42 5.36 -11.34
CA LEU A 48 -2.84 5.85 -12.60
C LEU A 48 -3.22 4.93 -13.78
N ILE A 49 -3.16 3.60 -13.59
CA ILE A 49 -3.58 2.62 -14.60
C ILE A 49 -5.06 2.81 -14.96
N SER A 50 -5.94 3.07 -13.97
CA SER A 50 -7.36 3.36 -14.23
C SER A 50 -7.60 4.61 -15.07
N LYS A 51 -6.61 5.49 -15.18
CA LYS A 51 -6.62 6.72 -15.98
C LYS A 51 -5.85 6.59 -17.30
N GLY A 52 -5.39 5.39 -17.65
CA GLY A 52 -4.58 5.15 -18.85
C GLY A 52 -3.14 5.67 -18.73
N GLN A 53 -2.65 5.89 -17.52
CA GLN A 53 -1.30 6.36 -17.23
C GLN A 53 -0.45 5.24 -16.63
N ALA A 54 0.86 5.27 -16.84
CA ALA A 54 1.78 4.35 -16.17
C ALA A 54 1.91 4.71 -14.68
N GLY A 55 1.98 3.68 -13.83
CA GLY A 55 2.15 3.83 -12.38
C GLY A 55 3.56 3.48 -11.93
N TYR A 56 3.68 2.67 -10.87
CA TYR A 56 4.97 2.13 -10.43
C TYR A 56 5.68 1.33 -11.54
N VAL A 57 4.93 0.52 -12.28
CA VAL A 57 5.39 -0.15 -13.50
C VAL A 57 4.52 0.27 -14.71
N ASP A 58 5.10 0.13 -15.90
CA ASP A 58 4.39 0.29 -17.17
C ASP A 58 3.63 -0.98 -17.59
N SER A 59 2.96 -0.93 -18.73
CA SER A 59 2.20 -2.07 -19.28
C SER A 59 3.05 -3.27 -19.68
N SER A 60 4.36 -3.08 -19.83
CA SER A 60 5.33 -4.14 -20.11
C SER A 60 5.97 -4.69 -18.83
N GLY A 61 5.58 -4.18 -17.66
CA GLY A 61 6.11 -4.57 -16.37
C GLY A 61 7.44 -3.91 -16.00
N ASN A 62 7.92 -2.94 -16.77
CA ASN A 62 9.16 -2.23 -16.46
C ASN A 62 8.92 -1.15 -15.41
N ARG A 63 9.90 -0.95 -14.52
CA ARG A 63 9.89 0.13 -13.54
C ARG A 63 9.92 1.48 -14.26
N THR A 64 8.94 2.34 -13.97
CA THR A 64 8.93 3.73 -14.47
C THR A 64 9.97 4.60 -13.76
N ASP A 65 10.28 5.76 -14.34
CA ASP A 65 11.14 6.79 -13.76
C ASP A 65 10.45 7.64 -12.69
N MET A 66 9.15 7.44 -12.46
CA MET A 66 8.39 8.20 -11.46
C MET A 66 8.96 7.99 -10.06
N GLU A 67 9.32 9.07 -9.39
CA GLU A 67 9.85 9.03 -8.02
C GLU A 67 8.89 8.33 -7.05
N LYS A 68 9.47 7.59 -6.10
CA LYS A 68 8.70 6.79 -5.14
C LYS A 68 7.82 7.70 -4.26
N GLU A 69 8.36 8.83 -3.81
CA GLU A 69 7.69 9.82 -2.98
C GLU A 69 6.48 10.42 -3.71
N LYS A 70 6.57 10.55 -5.04
CA LYS A 70 5.44 11.03 -5.85
C LYS A 70 4.31 10.00 -5.87
N LEU A 71 4.63 8.73 -6.01
CA LEU A 71 3.65 7.63 -5.93
C LEU A 71 3.05 7.54 -4.53
N GLU A 72 3.85 7.66 -3.48
CA GLU A 72 3.36 7.69 -2.09
C GLU A 72 2.33 8.80 -1.89
N SER A 73 2.64 10.03 -2.34
CA SER A 73 1.74 11.18 -2.21
C SER A 73 0.44 11.02 -3.00
N ILE A 74 0.49 10.48 -4.23
CA ILE A 74 -0.72 10.18 -5.02
C ILE A 74 -1.58 9.15 -4.29
N GLY A 75 -0.96 8.07 -3.83
CA GLY A 75 -1.64 6.97 -3.14
C GLY A 75 -2.31 7.43 -1.85
N GLU A 76 -1.59 8.19 -1.03
CA GLU A 76 -2.12 8.79 0.19
C GLU A 76 -3.34 9.68 -0.10
N GLY A 77 -3.27 10.51 -1.15
CA GLY A 77 -4.40 11.35 -1.57
C GLY A 77 -5.63 10.53 -1.98
N VAL A 78 -5.43 9.44 -2.72
CA VAL A 78 -6.53 8.54 -3.13
C VAL A 78 -7.14 7.83 -1.92
N ILE A 79 -6.31 7.26 -1.03
CA ILE A 79 -6.80 6.57 0.17
C ILE A 79 -7.57 7.56 1.05
N SER A 80 -7.01 8.74 1.30
CA SER A 80 -7.62 9.78 2.13
C SER A 80 -8.99 10.19 1.60
N TYR A 81 -9.13 10.35 0.28
CA TYR A 81 -10.42 10.67 -0.36
C TYR A 81 -11.51 9.63 -0.08
N TYR A 82 -11.16 8.33 -0.03
CA TYR A 82 -12.12 7.26 0.23
C TYR A 82 -12.36 7.02 1.72
N LEU A 83 -11.39 7.29 2.59
CA LEU A 83 -11.55 7.15 4.05
C LEU A 83 -12.21 8.38 4.70
N SER A 84 -12.19 9.54 4.04
CA SER A 84 -12.87 10.76 4.52
C SER A 84 -14.34 10.86 4.10
N LYS A 85 -14.90 9.80 3.51
CA LYS A 85 -16.32 9.68 3.17
C LYS A 85 -17.03 8.80 4.19
#